data_AF-A0A2E4YZJ6-F1
#
_entry.id   AF-A0A2E4YZJ6-F1
#
_cell.length_a   1.000
_cell.length_b   1.000
_cell.length_c   1.000
_cell.angle_alpha   90.00
_cell.angle_beta   90.00
_cell.angle_gamma   90.00
#
_symmetry.space_group_name_H-M   'P 1'
#
loop_
_entity.id
_entity.type
_entity.pdbx_description
1 polymer ?
#
loop_
_entity_poly.entity_id
_entity_poly.type
_entity_poly.pdbx_seq_one_letter_code
_entity_poly.pdbx_strand_id
1 'polypeptide(L)'
;MRRSINLNSLRIAAVAAAGLFIAACEPTPPGPGYGGPGYGGPGYGSPGGGHGRICTRIYDPVCATRGRQSQTFPNACEAQSAGWDIRHGGQCRGDGPGYGGPGYGGPGYGGPGGHHGSRPGGHRPGHGPGSRPGRPDVCPQIYQPVCGSDGGRARTYGNECMMRQAGAREVPDRYCRRG
;
A
#
# COMPACT_ATOMS: atom_id res chain seq x y z
N MET A 1 35.74 16.94 64.23
CA MET A 1 35.93 15.62 63.57
C MET A 1 35.34 15.69 62.16
N ARG A 2 36.13 16.09 61.16
CA ARG A 2 35.70 16.13 59.75
C ARG A 2 36.18 14.83 59.10
N ARG A 3 35.27 13.91 58.79
CA ARG A 3 35.60 12.67 58.08
C ARG A 3 35.97 13.04 56.64
N SER A 4 37.23 12.85 56.27
CA SER A 4 37.74 13.01 54.90
C SER A 4 37.12 11.94 54.01
N ILE A 5 36.04 12.28 53.30
CA ILE A 5 35.41 11.36 52.35
C ILE A 5 36.29 11.35 51.09
N ASN A 6 36.94 10.22 50.83
CA ASN A 6 37.79 10.05 49.64
C ASN A 6 36.95 10.14 48.36
N LEU A 7 37.50 10.81 47.34
CA LEU A 7 36.85 11.04 46.05
C LEU A 7 36.50 9.72 45.33
N ASN A 8 37.28 8.66 45.56
CA ASN A 8 36.98 7.30 45.10
C ASN A 8 35.75 6.69 45.78
N SER A 9 35.51 6.98 47.06
CA SER A 9 34.32 6.54 47.79
C SER A 9 33.03 7.19 47.24
N LEU A 10 33.14 8.45 46.79
CA LEU A 10 32.06 9.17 46.11
C LEU A 10 31.73 8.60 44.73
N ARG A 11 32.75 8.16 43.97
CA ARG A 11 32.56 7.50 42.67
C ARG A 11 31.90 6.13 42.79
N ILE A 12 32.29 5.34 43.80
CA ILE A 12 31.68 4.02 44.06
C ILE A 12 30.20 4.18 44.45
N ALA A 13 29.87 5.18 45.28
CA ALA A 13 28.49 5.48 45.65
C ALA A 13 27.61 5.92 44.45
N ALA A 14 28.19 6.68 43.50
CA ALA A 14 27.48 7.10 42.29
C ALA A 14 27.15 5.94 41.35
N VAL A 15 28.05 4.95 41.23
CA VAL A 15 27.81 3.75 40.41
C VAL A 15 26.75 2.84 41.03
N ALA A 16 26.73 2.72 42.37
CA ALA A 16 25.72 1.95 43.09
C ALA A 16 24.30 2.56 42.97
N ALA A 17 24.18 3.89 42.89
CA ALA A 17 22.90 4.57 42.69
C ALA A 17 22.37 4.46 41.24
N ALA A 18 23.26 4.40 40.24
CA ALA A 18 22.87 4.26 38.84
C ALA A 18 22.45 2.82 38.46
N GLY A 19 22.97 1.81 39.16
CA GLY A 19 22.63 0.39 38.91
C GLY A 19 21.22 -0.02 39.37
N LEU A 20 20.57 0.76 40.23
CA LEU A 20 19.26 0.41 40.81
C LEU A 20 18.05 0.91 39.98
N PHE A 21 18.27 1.64 38.88
CA PHE A 21 17.19 2.20 38.05
C PHE A 21 16.95 1.46 36.71
N ILE A 22 17.71 0.42 36.38
CA ILE A 22 17.56 -0.36 35.13
C ILE A 22 16.93 -1.74 35.40
N ALA A 23 15.94 -1.81 36.29
CA ALA A 23 15.27 -3.07 36.63
C ALA A 23 13.73 -2.98 36.66
N ALA A 24 13.13 -1.96 36.04
CA ALA A 24 11.67 -1.79 36.02
C ALA A 24 11.07 -1.70 34.60
N CYS A 25 11.80 -2.15 33.57
CA CYS A 25 11.23 -2.43 32.25
C CYS A 25 11.01 -3.93 32.13
N GLU A 26 10.07 -4.48 32.90
CA GLU A 26 9.51 -5.78 32.53
C GLU A 26 8.66 -5.55 31.26
N PRO A 27 8.87 -6.35 30.21
CA PRO A 27 8.00 -6.29 29.05
C PRO A 27 6.59 -6.61 29.51
N THR A 28 5.65 -5.68 29.29
CA THR A 28 4.23 -5.96 29.49
C THR A 28 3.91 -7.22 28.70
N PRO A 29 3.43 -8.30 29.34
CA PRO A 29 2.98 -9.46 28.59
C PRO A 29 1.93 -8.97 27.59
N PRO A 30 1.93 -9.46 26.33
CA PRO A 30 0.86 -9.16 25.41
C PRO A 30 -0.44 -9.48 26.14
N GLY A 31 -1.27 -8.46 26.36
CA GLY A 31 -2.58 -8.65 26.98
C GLY A 31 -3.33 -9.74 26.22
N PRO A 32 -4.25 -10.47 26.85
CA PRO A 32 -5.05 -11.47 26.15
C PRO A 32 -5.62 -10.78 24.92
N GLY A 33 -5.11 -11.19 23.76
CA GLY A 33 -5.60 -10.68 22.50
C GLY A 33 -7.09 -10.87 22.54
N TYR A 34 -7.84 -9.79 22.38
CA TYR A 34 -9.25 -9.88 22.02
C TYR A 34 -9.29 -10.43 20.60
N GLY A 35 -9.00 -11.74 20.50
CA GLY A 35 -9.49 -12.58 19.44
C GLY A 35 -11.00 -12.48 19.54
N GLY A 36 -11.56 -11.58 18.74
CA GLY A 36 -12.99 -11.56 18.51
C GLY A 36 -13.43 -12.97 18.12
N PRO A 37 -14.66 -13.36 18.46
CA PRO A 37 -15.15 -14.70 18.18
C PRO A 37 -14.89 -15.03 16.71
N GLY A 38 -13.94 -15.94 16.51
CA GLY A 38 -13.76 -16.58 15.23
C GLY A 38 -15.07 -17.24 14.90
N TYR A 39 -15.75 -16.76 13.87
CA TYR A 39 -16.78 -17.52 13.17
C TYR A 39 -16.13 -18.64 12.36
N GLY A 40 -15.24 -19.41 13.00
CA GLY A 40 -14.75 -20.68 12.51
C GLY A 40 -15.76 -21.75 12.91
N GLY A 41 -16.93 -21.73 12.27
CA GLY A 41 -17.87 -22.83 12.37
C GLY A 41 -17.22 -24.12 11.87
N PRO A 42 -17.67 -25.29 12.37
CA PRO A 42 -17.14 -26.58 11.97
C PRO A 42 -17.19 -26.71 10.45
N GLY A 43 -16.04 -27.06 9.88
CA GLY A 43 -15.86 -27.18 8.45
C GLY A 43 -16.92 -28.04 7.79
N TYR A 44 -17.73 -27.43 6.94
CA TYR A 44 -18.14 -28.11 5.72
C TYR A 44 -17.02 -27.87 4.70
N GLY A 45 -16.08 -28.81 4.65
CA GLY A 45 -15.43 -29.06 3.37
C GLY A 45 -16.55 -29.38 2.39
N SER A 46 -16.89 -28.43 1.52
CA SER A 46 -17.76 -28.68 0.38
C SER A 46 -16.86 -28.79 -0.84
N PRO A 47 -16.51 -30.03 -1.24
CA PRO A 47 -15.82 -30.26 -2.50
C PRO A 47 -16.88 -30.12 -3.60
N GLY A 48 -16.85 -29.00 -4.32
CA GLY A 48 -17.56 -28.90 -5.60
C GLY A 48 -18.35 -27.62 -5.81
N GLY A 49 -17.85 -26.78 -6.72
CA GLY A 49 -18.68 -26.16 -7.74
C GLY A 49 -19.62 -25.05 -7.28
N GLY A 50 -19.08 -23.98 -6.72
CA GLY A 50 -19.82 -22.74 -6.44
C GLY A 50 -20.11 -21.90 -7.69
N HIS A 51 -20.76 -22.46 -8.71
CA HIS A 51 -21.31 -21.69 -9.83
C HIS A 51 -22.67 -21.13 -9.40
N GLY A 52 -22.69 -20.04 -8.63
CA GLY A 52 -23.96 -19.37 -8.29
C GLY A 52 -24.03 -18.60 -6.97
N ARG A 53 -22.89 -18.28 -6.34
CA ARG A 53 -22.93 -17.44 -5.12
C ARG A 53 -23.11 -15.97 -5.52
N ILE A 54 -24.16 -15.32 -5.01
CA ILE A 54 -24.36 -13.88 -5.18
C ILE A 54 -23.37 -13.17 -4.26
N CYS A 55 -22.35 -12.55 -4.85
CA CYS A 55 -21.38 -11.76 -4.11
C CYS A 55 -21.84 -10.31 -4.00
N THR A 56 -21.68 -9.73 -2.80
CA THR A 56 -21.84 -8.30 -2.61
C THR A 56 -20.67 -7.57 -3.26
N ARG A 57 -20.88 -6.33 -3.70
CA ARG A 57 -19.81 -5.49 -4.28
C ARG A 57 -18.90 -4.85 -3.22
N ILE A 58 -18.71 -5.54 -2.09
CA ILE A 58 -17.79 -5.09 -1.06
C ILE A 58 -16.36 -5.26 -1.57
N TYR A 59 -15.53 -4.25 -1.35
CA TYR A 59 -14.12 -4.28 -1.70
C TYR A 59 -13.29 -4.56 -0.44
N ASP A 60 -12.85 -5.81 -0.32
CA ASP A 60 -11.98 -6.30 0.76
C ASP A 60 -10.99 -7.31 0.15
N PRO A 61 -9.88 -6.83 -0.42
CA PRO A 61 -9.07 -7.61 -1.33
C PRO A 61 -8.42 -8.81 -0.66
N VAL A 62 -8.34 -9.93 -1.38
CA VAL A 62 -7.68 -11.15 -0.89
C VAL A 62 -6.73 -11.73 -1.92
N CYS A 63 -5.65 -12.33 -1.45
CA CYS A 63 -4.75 -13.10 -2.27
C CYS A 63 -5.20 -14.55 -2.24
N ALA A 64 -5.63 -15.07 -3.39
CA ALA A 64 -6.04 -16.45 -3.52
C ALA A 64 -5.17 -17.18 -4.53
N THR A 65 -5.05 -18.49 -4.38
CA THR A 65 -4.26 -19.35 -5.25
C THR A 65 -5.11 -20.46 -5.83
N ARG A 66 -4.79 -20.85 -7.06
CA ARG A 66 -5.35 -22.04 -7.69
C ARG A 66 -4.21 -22.83 -8.31
N GLY A 67 -3.80 -23.88 -7.62
CA GLY A 67 -2.58 -24.64 -7.96
C GLY A 67 -1.33 -23.76 -7.84
N ARG A 68 -0.64 -23.53 -8.97
CA ARG A 68 0.59 -22.69 -9.02
C ARG A 68 0.31 -21.21 -9.29
N GLN A 69 -0.94 -20.83 -9.55
CA GLN A 69 -1.32 -19.45 -9.84
C GLN A 69 -1.72 -18.74 -8.55
N SER A 70 -1.33 -17.48 -8.39
CA SER A 70 -1.81 -16.57 -7.35
C SER A 70 -2.45 -15.36 -8.02
N GLN A 71 -3.61 -14.94 -7.52
CA GLN A 71 -4.30 -13.77 -8.04
C GLN A 71 -5.01 -13.02 -6.90
N THR A 72 -4.97 -11.71 -7.00
CA THR A 72 -5.75 -10.81 -6.15
C THR A 72 -7.21 -10.77 -6.60
N PHE A 73 -8.14 -11.03 -5.68
CA PHE A 73 -9.58 -10.88 -5.87
C PHE A 73 -10.10 -9.65 -5.11
N PRO A 74 -11.16 -8.98 -5.60
CA PRO A 74 -11.72 -7.80 -4.96
C PRO A 74 -12.40 -8.11 -3.62
N ASN A 75 -12.88 -9.35 -3.45
CA ASN A 75 -13.33 -9.87 -2.16
C ASN A 75 -13.22 -11.39 -2.09
N ALA A 76 -13.33 -11.91 -0.87
CA ALA A 76 -13.30 -13.34 -0.59
C ALA A 76 -14.41 -14.14 -1.28
N CYS A 77 -15.62 -13.57 -1.40
CA CYS A 77 -16.74 -14.25 -2.04
C CYS A 77 -16.44 -14.54 -3.51
N GLU A 78 -15.91 -13.55 -4.24
CA GLU A 78 -15.55 -13.70 -5.64
C GLU A 78 -14.42 -14.71 -5.84
N ALA A 79 -13.39 -14.68 -4.98
CA ALA A 79 -12.31 -15.68 -5.00
C ALA A 79 -12.85 -17.10 -4.86
N GLN A 80 -13.68 -17.33 -3.83
CA GLN A 80 -14.23 -18.65 -3.54
C GLN A 80 -15.25 -19.09 -4.60
N SER A 81 -16.08 -18.18 -5.10
CA SER A 81 -17.03 -18.49 -6.17
C SER A 81 -16.31 -18.83 -7.48
N ALA A 82 -15.14 -18.25 -7.72
CA ALA A 82 -14.28 -18.60 -8.84
C ALA A 82 -13.45 -19.88 -8.61
N GLY A 83 -13.57 -20.52 -7.43
CA GLY A 83 -12.85 -21.74 -7.08
C GLY A 83 -11.37 -21.52 -6.75
N TRP A 84 -11.03 -20.38 -6.14
CA TRP A 84 -9.69 -20.07 -5.67
C TRP A 84 -9.57 -20.22 -4.16
N ASP A 85 -8.45 -20.76 -3.70
CA ASP A 85 -8.14 -20.97 -2.30
C ASP A 85 -7.48 -19.72 -1.71
N ILE A 86 -8.15 -19.06 -0.77
CA ILE A 86 -7.63 -17.83 -0.14
C ILE A 86 -6.41 -18.16 0.72
N ARG A 87 -5.29 -17.48 0.46
CA ARG A 87 -4.03 -17.62 1.20
C ARG A 87 -3.92 -16.62 2.34
N HIS A 88 -4.22 -15.35 2.07
CA HIS A 88 -4.22 -14.27 3.06
C HIS A 88 -5.09 -13.10 2.58
N GLY A 89 -5.47 -12.23 3.52
CA GLY A 89 -6.08 -10.93 3.21
C GLY A 89 -5.09 -9.95 2.59
N GLY A 90 -5.59 -9.00 1.81
CA GLY A 90 -4.79 -8.10 0.99
C GLY A 90 -4.36 -8.70 -0.35
N GLN A 91 -3.71 -7.90 -1.18
CA GLN A 91 -3.29 -8.29 -2.54
C GLN A 91 -2.08 -9.24 -2.51
N CYS A 92 -1.92 -10.07 -3.55
CA CYS A 92 -0.74 -10.92 -3.69
C CYS A 92 0.51 -10.07 -3.97
N ARG A 93 1.67 -10.52 -3.47
CA ARG A 93 2.95 -9.84 -3.73
C ARG A 93 3.41 -10.14 -5.16
N GLY A 94 3.65 -9.09 -5.95
CA GLY A 94 4.10 -9.21 -7.35
C GLY A 94 3.01 -8.89 -8.38
N ASP A 95 1.75 -8.83 -7.95
CA ASP A 95 0.68 -8.13 -8.66
C ASP A 95 0.89 -6.62 -8.45
N GLY A 96 1.78 -5.99 -9.22
CA GLY A 96 1.88 -4.53 -9.24
C GLY A 96 0.51 -3.89 -9.49
N PRO A 97 0.25 -2.65 -9.03
CA PRO A 97 -1.09 -2.06 -9.00
C PRO A 97 -1.61 -1.85 -10.44
N GLY A 98 -2.34 -2.83 -10.94
CA GLY A 98 -2.92 -2.85 -12.27
C GLY A 98 -4.33 -3.42 -12.21
N TYR A 99 -5.26 -2.56 -11.81
CA TYR A 99 -6.70 -2.72 -11.93
C TYR A 99 -7.09 -2.97 -13.40
N GLY A 100 -7.00 -4.23 -13.83
CA GLY A 100 -7.68 -4.74 -15.02
C GLY A 100 -9.09 -5.12 -14.66
N GLY A 101 -10.00 -4.14 -14.58
CA GLY A 101 -11.44 -4.44 -14.59
C GLY A 101 -11.82 -5.10 -15.92
N PRO A 102 -12.82 -6.00 -15.97
CA PRO A 102 -13.20 -6.65 -17.20
C PRO A 102 -13.84 -5.65 -18.17
N GLY A 103 -13.05 -5.19 -19.14
CA GLY A 103 -13.56 -4.85 -20.46
C GLY A 103 -14.03 -6.15 -21.12
N TYR A 104 -15.24 -6.13 -21.64
CA TYR A 104 -15.81 -7.16 -22.50
C TYR A 104 -14.86 -7.44 -23.69
N GLY A 105 -14.24 -8.61 -23.72
CA GLY A 105 -13.35 -9.04 -24.79
C GLY A 105 -13.29 -10.56 -24.82
N GLY A 106 -14.04 -11.14 -25.75
CA GLY A 106 -14.03 -12.58 -26.05
C GLY A 106 -12.69 -13.08 -26.62
N PRO A 107 -12.63 -14.35 -27.05
CA PRO A 107 -11.58 -15.28 -26.65
C PRO A 107 -10.31 -15.18 -27.51
N GLY A 108 -9.16 -15.03 -26.85
CA GLY A 108 -7.85 -15.29 -27.41
C GLY A 108 -7.16 -16.41 -26.64
N TYR A 109 -7.28 -17.64 -27.14
CA TYR A 109 -6.47 -18.78 -26.72
C TYR A 109 -5.02 -18.56 -27.18
N GLY A 110 -4.21 -17.94 -26.33
CA GLY A 110 -2.76 -17.85 -26.48
C GLY A 110 -2.08 -18.63 -25.37
N GLY A 111 -1.77 -19.89 -25.63
CA GLY A 111 -0.96 -20.74 -24.76
C GLY A 111 0.49 -20.25 -24.61
N PRO A 112 1.29 -20.92 -23.76
CA PRO A 112 2.38 -20.30 -23.03
C PRO A 112 3.68 -20.23 -23.85
N GLY A 113 4.30 -19.06 -23.86
CA GLY A 113 5.63 -18.84 -24.41
C GLY A 113 6.35 -17.75 -23.64
N GLY A 114 7.04 -18.12 -22.57
CA GLY A 114 8.04 -17.26 -21.96
C GLY A 114 9.27 -17.22 -22.86
N HIS A 115 9.64 -16.04 -23.34
CA HIS A 115 10.95 -15.78 -23.94
C HIS A 115 11.54 -14.54 -23.29
N HIS A 116 12.60 -14.79 -22.56
CA HIS A 116 13.48 -13.82 -21.93
C HIS A 116 14.20 -13.05 -23.04
N GLY A 117 13.93 -11.74 -23.11
CA GLY A 117 14.83 -10.73 -23.67
C GLY A 117 15.19 -10.82 -25.15
N SER A 118 14.59 -9.95 -25.96
CA SER A 118 15.28 -9.30 -27.09
C SER A 118 14.55 -8.00 -27.45
N ARG A 119 15.14 -6.85 -27.08
CA ARG A 119 14.88 -5.59 -27.78
C ARG A 119 15.47 -5.73 -29.19
N PRO A 120 14.69 -5.43 -30.23
CA PRO A 120 14.87 -4.14 -30.88
C PRO A 120 13.55 -3.51 -31.38
N GLY A 121 13.45 -2.19 -31.34
CA GLY A 121 12.35 -1.44 -31.95
C GLY A 121 11.16 -1.22 -31.02
N GLY A 122 11.22 -0.13 -30.25
CA GLY A 122 10.10 0.31 -29.41
C GLY A 122 8.95 0.86 -30.23
N HIS A 123 8.03 0.00 -30.67
CA HIS A 123 6.67 0.42 -30.99
C HIS A 123 5.92 0.57 -29.67
N ARG A 124 6.05 1.74 -29.03
CA ARG A 124 5.19 2.11 -27.91
C ARG A 124 3.75 2.17 -28.44
N PRO A 125 2.81 1.36 -27.93
CA PRO A 125 1.39 1.58 -28.20
C PRO A 125 1.05 2.99 -27.76
N GLY A 126 0.49 3.79 -28.68
CA GLY A 126 0.34 5.22 -28.53
C GLY A 126 -0.45 5.61 -27.28
N HIS A 127 0.24 6.21 -26.32
CA HIS A 127 -0.39 7.18 -25.43
C HIS A 127 -0.53 8.46 -26.24
N GLY A 128 -1.77 8.86 -26.52
CA GLY A 128 -2.05 10.13 -27.19
C GLY A 128 -1.37 11.31 -26.47
N PRO A 129 -1.19 12.45 -27.14
CA PRO A 129 -0.58 13.62 -26.54
C PRO A 129 -1.51 14.18 -25.44
N GLY A 130 -1.38 13.71 -24.21
CA GLY A 130 -2.15 14.25 -23.07
C GLY A 130 -2.09 13.42 -21.80
N SER A 131 -2.28 12.10 -21.88
CA SER A 131 -2.46 11.25 -20.69
C SER A 131 -1.13 10.68 -20.22
N ARG A 132 -0.32 11.52 -19.56
CA ARG A 132 0.78 11.03 -18.73
C ARG A 132 0.16 10.28 -17.54
N PRO A 133 0.58 9.03 -17.25
CA PRO A 133 0.11 8.30 -16.07
C PRO A 133 0.27 9.17 -14.82
N GLY A 134 -0.83 9.38 -14.09
CA GLY A 134 -0.87 10.24 -12.90
C GLY A 134 -1.29 11.70 -13.14
N ARG A 135 -1.76 12.06 -14.34
CA ARG A 135 -2.40 13.37 -14.60
C ARG A 135 -3.92 13.22 -14.77
N PRO A 136 -4.73 13.92 -13.95
CA PRO A 136 -6.18 13.88 -14.09
C PRO A 136 -6.64 14.70 -15.31
N ASP A 137 -7.59 14.15 -16.08
CA ASP A 137 -8.21 14.83 -17.22
C ASP A 137 -9.23 15.90 -16.79
N VAL A 138 -9.85 15.70 -15.63
CA VAL A 138 -10.88 16.58 -15.05
C VAL A 138 -10.50 16.95 -13.63
N CYS A 139 -10.58 18.24 -13.33
CA CYS A 139 -10.32 18.77 -11.99
C CYS A 139 -11.54 19.47 -11.40
N PRO A 140 -11.81 19.28 -10.09
CA PRO A 140 -12.83 20.05 -9.40
C PRO A 140 -12.45 21.53 -9.40
N GLN A 141 -13.44 22.41 -9.40
CA GLN A 141 -13.25 23.87 -9.32
C GLN A 141 -13.12 24.36 -7.86
N ILE A 142 -12.68 23.48 -6.96
CA ILE A 142 -12.47 23.82 -5.55
C ILE A 142 -11.19 24.66 -5.45
N TYR A 143 -11.27 25.84 -4.83
CA TYR A 143 -10.10 26.70 -4.63
C TYR A 143 -9.36 26.32 -3.34
N GLN A 144 -8.20 25.69 -3.48
CA GLN A 144 -7.25 25.30 -2.44
C GLN A 144 -5.83 25.54 -2.97
N PRO A 145 -5.35 26.79 -2.95
CA PRO A 145 -4.22 27.20 -3.78
C PRO A 145 -2.93 26.47 -3.38
N VAL A 146 -2.18 26.03 -4.38
CA VAL A 146 -0.87 25.40 -4.19
C VAL A 146 0.18 26.09 -5.06
N CYS A 147 1.41 26.20 -4.55
CA CYS A 147 2.54 26.69 -5.32
C CYS A 147 3.18 25.53 -6.07
N GLY A 148 3.24 25.63 -7.40
CA GLY A 148 3.80 24.58 -8.26
C GLY A 148 4.83 25.11 -9.25
N SER A 149 5.78 24.28 -9.64
CA SER A 149 6.76 24.61 -10.68
C SER A 149 6.84 23.55 -11.78
N ASP A 150 6.83 24.00 -13.04
CA ASP A 150 7.12 23.20 -14.22
C ASP A 150 8.33 23.80 -14.96
N GLY A 151 9.42 23.04 -15.05
CA GLY A 151 10.62 23.50 -15.77
C GLY A 151 11.25 24.79 -15.23
N GLY A 152 11.07 25.10 -13.94
CA GLY A 152 11.71 26.23 -13.25
C GLY A 152 10.85 27.49 -13.14
N ARG A 153 9.63 27.52 -13.70
CA ARG A 153 8.68 28.63 -13.50
C ARG A 153 7.69 28.28 -12.41
N ALA A 154 7.73 29.01 -11.29
CA ALA A 154 6.79 28.82 -10.19
C ALA A 154 5.53 29.67 -10.40
N ARG A 155 4.35 29.07 -10.21
CA ARG A 155 3.04 29.72 -10.33
C ARG A 155 2.08 29.15 -9.28
N THR A 156 1.13 29.96 -8.83
CA THR A 156 0.04 29.51 -7.97
C THR A 156 -1.05 28.86 -8.80
N TYR A 157 -1.47 27.66 -8.42
CA TYR A 157 -2.57 26.93 -9.04
C TYR A 157 -3.79 26.95 -8.14
N GLY A 158 -4.99 26.95 -8.73
CA GLY A 158 -6.25 26.99 -7.96
C GLY A 158 -6.44 25.80 -7.03
N ASN A 159 -5.91 24.63 -7.39
CA ASN A 159 -5.79 23.46 -6.52
C ASN A 159 -4.72 22.46 -6.98
N GLU A 160 -4.45 21.45 -6.15
CA GLU A 160 -3.50 20.38 -6.44
C GLU A 160 -3.81 19.62 -7.74
N CYS A 161 -5.09 19.38 -8.03
CA CYS A 161 -5.48 18.70 -9.26
C CYS A 161 -5.06 19.52 -10.48
N MET A 162 -5.39 20.81 -10.52
CA MET A 162 -5.04 21.73 -11.62
C MET A 162 -3.52 21.86 -11.78
N MET A 163 -2.78 21.87 -10.67
CA MET A 163 -1.31 21.86 -10.69
C MET A 163 -0.76 20.60 -11.37
N ARG A 164 -1.25 19.42 -10.97
CA ARG A 164 -0.83 18.13 -11.53
C ARG A 164 -1.24 17.98 -13.00
N GLN A 165 -2.42 18.47 -13.35
CA GLN A 165 -2.92 18.53 -14.73
C GLN A 165 -1.99 19.36 -15.61
N ALA A 166 -1.65 20.58 -15.19
CA ALA A 166 -0.66 21.45 -15.86
C ALA A 166 0.73 20.81 -15.89
N GLY A 167 1.05 19.99 -14.89
CA GLY A 167 2.31 19.26 -14.81
C GLY A 167 3.38 19.86 -13.96
N ALA A 168 2.98 20.82 -13.16
CA ALA A 168 3.81 21.36 -12.11
C ALA A 168 3.92 20.35 -10.96
N ARG A 169 5.05 20.41 -10.28
CA ARG A 169 5.26 19.72 -9.00
C ARG A 169 5.15 20.76 -7.90
N GLU A 170 4.63 20.34 -6.75
CA GLU A 170 4.54 21.21 -5.59
C GLU A 170 5.93 21.74 -5.20
N VAL A 171 6.01 23.03 -4.96
CA VAL A 171 7.21 23.71 -4.47
C VAL A 171 6.84 24.63 -3.31
N PRO A 172 7.79 24.95 -2.42
CA PRO A 172 7.54 25.87 -1.33
C PRO A 172 6.94 27.22 -1.77
N ASP A 173 5.96 27.74 -1.03
CA ASP A 173 5.28 29.01 -1.32
C ASP A 173 6.19 30.19 -1.68
N ARG A 174 7.39 30.24 -1.09
CA ARG A 174 8.37 31.31 -1.35
C ARG A 174 8.69 31.49 -2.84
N TYR A 175 8.52 30.45 -3.66
CA TYR A 175 8.73 30.51 -5.10
C TYR A 175 7.59 31.24 -5.85
N CYS A 176 6.37 31.26 -5.31
CA CYS A 176 5.21 31.92 -5.93
C CYS A 176 4.87 33.29 -5.31
N ARG A 177 5.45 33.63 -4.15
CA ARG A 177 5.24 34.94 -3.49
C ARG A 177 5.94 36.13 -4.16
N ARG A 178 6.65 35.92 -5.28
CA ARG A 178 7.39 36.95 -6.03
C ARG A 178 6.80 37.24 -7.42
N GLY A 179 5.61 36.75 -7.72
CA GLY A 179 4.91 36.94 -9.01
C GLY A 179 4.01 38.17 -9.03
#